data_AF-A0A7I8BZH2-F1
#
_entry.id   AF-A0A7I8BZH2-F1
#
_cell.length_a   1.000
_cell.length_b   1.000
_cell.length_c   1.000
_cell.angle_alpha   90.00
_cell.angle_beta   90.00
_cell.angle_gamma   90.00
#
_symmetry.space_group_name_H-M   'P 1'
#
loop_
_entity.id
_entity.type
_entity.pdbx_description
1 polymer ?
#
loop_
_entity_poly.entity_id
_entity_poly.type
_entity_poly.pdbx_seq_one_letter_code
_entity_poly.pdbx_strand_id
1 'polypeptide(L)'
;MRVEGLNFKDMIKEYVVEAGKPLTISSNVHSSTGTVSYSCSPPAMTFTPVAGQDYDVFQDSNGRQCWLSARRIDGHGMDEPVKLSPASKCPDDDAVRAARPVKTGP
;
A
#
# COMPACT_ATOMS: atom_id res chain seq x y z
N MET A 1 -1.03 14.53 -8.75
CA MET A 1 0.35 14.12 -9.11
C MET A 1 1.36 15.24 -8.88
N ARG A 2 2.32 15.03 -7.97
CA ARG A 2 3.48 15.92 -7.81
C ARG A 2 4.50 15.67 -8.92
N VAL A 3 4.81 16.69 -9.71
CA VAL A 3 5.76 16.59 -10.82
C VAL A 3 7.20 16.32 -10.31
N GLU A 4 7.53 16.85 -9.13
CA GLU A 4 8.86 16.79 -8.51
C GLU A 4 9.20 15.45 -7.81
N GLY A 5 8.23 14.55 -7.66
CA GLY A 5 8.42 13.24 -6.99
C GLY A 5 8.50 12.05 -7.95
N LEU A 6 8.27 12.29 -9.25
CA LEU A 6 8.13 11.25 -10.26
C LEU A 6 9.48 10.94 -10.91
N ASN A 7 10.30 10.16 -10.21
CA ASN A 7 11.62 9.78 -10.73
C ASN A 7 11.53 8.82 -11.94
N PHE A 8 10.49 7.99 -12.03
CA PHE A 8 10.33 7.00 -13.09
C PHE A 8 8.86 6.81 -13.46
N LYS A 9 8.44 7.24 -14.65
CA LYS A 9 7.04 7.12 -15.12
C LYS A 9 6.56 5.67 -15.19
N ASP A 10 7.46 4.74 -15.54
CA ASP A 10 7.15 3.31 -15.67
C ASP A 10 6.93 2.61 -14.33
N MET A 11 7.24 3.28 -13.20
CA MET A 11 6.97 2.78 -11.86
C MET A 11 5.57 3.18 -11.35
N ILE A 12 4.80 3.97 -12.10
CA ILE A 12 3.43 4.33 -11.72
C ILE A 12 2.52 3.17 -12.10
N LYS A 13 1.82 2.62 -11.11
CA LYS A 13 0.73 1.67 -11.32
C LYS A 13 -0.55 2.27 -10.78
N GLU A 14 -1.56 2.35 -11.64
CA GLU A 14 -2.89 2.82 -11.30
C GLU A 14 -3.84 1.63 -11.17
N TYR A 15 -4.66 1.66 -10.13
CA TYR A 15 -5.60 0.60 -9.81
C TYR A 15 -6.97 1.19 -9.47
N VAL A 16 -8.02 0.62 -10.04
CA VAL A 16 -9.39 0.85 -9.55
C VAL A 16 -9.67 -0.14 -8.43
N VAL A 17 -10.03 0.37 -7.27
CA VAL A 17 -10.30 -0.42 -6.06
C VAL A 17 -11.73 -0.22 -5.57
N GLU A 18 -12.24 -1.16 -4.78
CA GLU A 18 -13.54 -1.00 -4.14
C GLU A 18 -13.48 0.05 -3.03
N ALA A 19 -14.33 1.07 -3.13
CA ALA A 19 -14.48 2.07 -2.09
C ALA A 19 -15.22 1.52 -0.85
N GLY A 20 -14.98 2.13 0.32
CA GLY A 20 -15.67 1.81 1.57
C GLY A 20 -15.21 0.52 2.26
N LYS A 21 -14.24 -0.21 1.69
CA LYS A 21 -13.60 -1.37 2.31
C LYS A 21 -12.12 -1.07 2.62
N PRO A 22 -11.54 -1.67 3.67
CA PRO A 22 -10.11 -1.50 3.94
C PRO A 22 -9.27 -1.97 2.75
N LEU A 23 -8.43 -1.06 2.25
CA LEU A 23 -7.39 -1.36 1.28
C LEU A 23 -6.08 -1.58 2.05
N THR A 24 -5.42 -2.71 1.82
CA THR A 24 -4.08 -2.97 2.35
C THR A 24 -3.05 -2.79 1.24
N ILE A 25 -2.00 -2.05 1.56
CA ILE A 25 -0.90 -1.76 0.65
C ILE A 25 0.37 -2.35 1.23
N SER A 26 1.06 -3.14 0.41
CA SER A 26 2.43 -3.54 0.63
C SER A 26 3.26 -3.10 -0.57
N SER A 27 4.49 -2.66 -0.29
CA SER A 27 5.45 -2.28 -1.32
C SER A 27 6.81 -2.79 -0.92
N ASN A 28 7.62 -3.08 -1.91
CA ASN A 28 9.00 -3.46 -1.75
C ASN A 28 9.77 -3.00 -2.99
N VAL A 29 10.94 -2.40 -2.75
CA VAL A 29 11.85 -1.98 -3.82
C VAL A 29 13.19 -2.64 -3.57
N HIS A 30 13.72 -3.25 -4.63
CA HIS A 30 15.10 -3.68 -4.72
C HIS A 30 15.69 -3.07 -6.00
N SER A 31 16.85 -2.43 -5.86
CA SER A 31 17.62 -1.91 -6.98
C SER A 31 19.08 -2.24 -6.78
N SER A 32 19.78 -2.55 -7.87
CA SER A 32 21.22 -2.76 -7.87
C SER A 32 21.85 -2.08 -9.08
N THR A 33 23.00 -1.46 -8.89
CA THR A 33 23.80 -0.86 -9.96
C THR A 33 25.26 -1.04 -9.62
N GLY A 34 25.96 -1.89 -10.39
CA GLY A 34 27.33 -2.28 -10.09
C GLY A 34 27.44 -2.97 -8.73
N THR A 35 28.25 -2.41 -7.83
CA THR A 35 28.46 -2.90 -6.46
C THR A 35 27.51 -2.29 -5.43
N VAL A 36 26.67 -1.34 -5.83
CA VAL A 36 25.72 -0.67 -4.95
C VAL A 36 24.37 -1.37 -5.04
N SER A 37 23.82 -1.77 -3.90
CA SER A 37 22.46 -2.29 -3.78
C SER A 37 21.64 -1.45 -2.80
N TYR A 38 20.37 -1.28 -3.12
CA TYR A 38 19.38 -0.62 -2.29
C TYR A 38 18.18 -1.54 -2.15
N SER A 39 17.70 -1.69 -0.91
CA SER A 39 16.45 -2.36 -0.62
C SER A 39 15.63 -1.59 0.40
N CYS A 40 14.32 -1.60 0.22
CA CYS A 40 13.39 -1.04 1.17
C CYS A 40 12.09 -1.85 1.18
N SER A 41 11.65 -2.21 2.39
CA SER A 41 10.43 -2.97 2.66
C SER A 41 9.71 -2.35 3.86
N PRO A 42 8.89 -1.30 3.66
CA PRO A 42 8.10 -0.74 4.75
C PRO A 42 7.05 -1.77 5.22
N PRO A 43 6.56 -1.65 6.48
CA PRO A 43 5.40 -2.41 6.92
C PRO A 43 4.20 -2.20 5.99
N ALA A 44 3.39 -3.24 5.81
CA ALA A 44 2.12 -3.09 5.10
C ALA A 44 1.19 -2.17 5.89
N MET A 45 0.52 -1.28 5.17
CA MET A 45 -0.36 -0.25 5.76
C MET A 45 -1.77 -0.40 5.19
N THR A 46 -2.76 0.10 5.91
CA THR A 46 -4.16 0.08 5.49
C THR A 46 -4.86 1.42 5.71
N PHE A 47 -5.82 1.72 4.84
CA PHE A 47 -6.82 2.77 4.99
C PHE A 47 -8.08 2.41 4.19
N THR A 48 -9.16 3.16 4.37
CA THR A 48 -10.42 2.94 3.64
C THR A 48 -10.63 4.07 2.62
N PRO A 49 -10.52 3.81 1.31
CA PRO A 49 -10.81 4.80 0.29
C PRO A 49 -12.30 5.17 0.24
N VAL A 50 -12.58 6.43 -0.08
CA VAL A 50 -13.94 6.97 -0.21
C VAL A 50 -14.33 6.99 -1.69
N ALA A 51 -15.60 6.68 -1.99
CA ALA A 51 -16.09 6.65 -3.36
C ALA A 51 -15.93 8.02 -4.05
N GLY A 52 -15.45 8.01 -5.29
CA GLY A 52 -15.24 9.22 -6.09
C GLY A 52 -14.04 10.07 -5.67
N GLN A 53 -13.16 9.55 -4.80
CA GLN A 53 -11.89 10.20 -4.45
C GLN A 53 -10.72 9.43 -5.02
N ASP A 54 -9.71 10.17 -5.48
CA ASP A 54 -8.47 9.61 -5.99
C ASP A 54 -7.35 9.75 -4.95
N TYR A 55 -6.43 8.80 -4.97
CA TYR A 55 -5.34 8.74 -4.01
C TYR A 55 -4.03 8.38 -4.69
N ASP A 56 -2.97 9.15 -4.40
CA ASP A 56 -1.60 8.77 -4.70
C ASP A 56 -0.99 8.08 -3.46
N VAL A 57 -0.27 6.98 -3.66
CA VAL A 57 0.47 6.27 -2.61
C VAL A 57 1.94 6.23 -2.96
N PHE A 58 2.78 6.57 -1.98
CA PHE A 58 4.22 6.69 -2.15
C PHE A 58 4.96 5.78 -1.17
N GLN A 59 6.09 5.25 -1.62
CA GLN A 59 7.11 4.70 -0.74
C GLN A 59 8.21 5.76 -0.56
N ASP A 60 8.22 6.39 0.60
CA ASP A 60 9.21 7.40 0.97
C ASP A 60 10.38 6.75 1.69
N SER A 61 11.55 7.39 1.63
CA SER A 61 12.72 6.94 2.38
C SER A 61 13.57 8.10 2.88
N ASN A 62 14.24 7.88 4.01
CA ASN A 62 15.26 8.76 4.56
C ASN A 62 16.39 7.91 5.15
N GLY A 63 17.54 7.91 4.48
CA GLY A 63 18.68 7.06 4.84
C GLY A 63 18.32 5.58 4.80
N ARG A 64 18.33 4.91 5.97
CA ARG A 64 18.01 3.48 6.12
C ARG A 64 16.55 3.20 6.47
N GLN A 65 15.74 4.24 6.68
CA GLN A 65 14.33 4.10 7.00
C GLN A 65 13.49 4.35 5.76
N CYS A 66 12.37 3.64 5.67
CA CYS A 66 11.37 3.89 4.65
C CYS A 66 9.97 3.56 5.15
N TRP A 67 8.97 4.21 4.57
CA TRP A 67 7.58 4.12 4.98
C TRP A 67 6.64 4.31 3.78
N LEU A 68 5.37 3.95 3.96
CA LEU A 68 4.31 4.28 3.02
C LEU A 68 3.62 5.57 3.45
N SER A 69 3.32 6.43 2.49
CA SER A 69 2.45 7.59 2.66
C SER A 69 1.35 7.57 1.61
N ALA A 70 0.17 8.08 1.96
CA ALA A 70 -0.94 8.18 1.04
C ALA A 70 -1.47 9.62 1.06
N ARG A 71 -1.89 10.11 -0.10
CA ARG A 71 -2.42 11.46 -0.27
C ARG A 71 -3.67 11.42 -1.10
N ARG A 72 -4.72 12.11 -0.66
CA ARG A 72 -5.93 12.35 -1.43
C ARG A 72 -5.64 13.46 -2.43
N ILE A 73 -5.98 13.21 -3.68
CA ILE A 73 -5.70 14.11 -4.80
C ILE A 73 -6.97 14.41 -5.60
N ASP A 74 -6.92 15.45 -6.42
CA ASP A 74 -7.90 15.72 -7.47
C ASP A 74 -7.27 16.40 -8.70
N GLY A 75 -8.09 16.68 -9.71
CA GLY A 75 -7.69 17.41 -10.92
C GLY A 75 -7.48 18.92 -10.72
N HIS A 76 -7.68 19.44 -9.51
CA HIS A 76 -7.57 20.87 -9.16
C HIS A 76 -6.37 21.19 -8.27
N GLY A 77 -5.49 20.21 -8.04
CA GLY A 77 -4.26 20.39 -7.28
C GLY A 77 -4.42 20.15 -5.78
N MET A 78 -5.55 19.57 -5.33
CA MET A 78 -5.67 19.06 -3.97
C MET A 78 -4.61 17.98 -3.74
N ASP A 79 -4.03 18.00 -2.56
CA ASP A 79 -2.99 17.05 -2.16
C ASP A 79 -2.93 16.96 -0.64
N GLU A 80 -3.82 16.17 -0.04
CA GLU A 80 -4.04 16.10 1.41
C GLU A 80 -3.53 14.77 1.99
N PRO A 81 -2.81 14.76 3.12
CA PRO A 81 -2.33 13.53 3.72
C PRO A 81 -3.49 12.65 4.22
N VAL A 82 -3.42 11.35 3.92
CA VAL A 82 -4.35 10.35 4.43
C VAL A 82 -3.71 9.61 5.59
N LYS A 83 -4.45 9.45 6.69
CA LYS A 83 -3.99 8.67 7.84
C LYS A 83 -3.98 7.19 7.48
N LEU A 84 -2.79 6.59 7.55
CA LEU A 84 -2.59 5.16 7.43
C LEU A 84 -2.49 4.51 8.81
N SER A 85 -2.88 3.25 8.91
CA SER A 85 -2.61 2.39 10.07
C SER A 85 -1.88 1.12 9.65
N PRO A 86 -1.07 0.49 10.52
CA PRO A 86 -0.48 -0.81 10.22
C PRO A 86 -1.55 -1.83 9.81
N ALA A 87 -1.28 -2.60 8.77
CA ALA A 87 -2.17 -3.68 8.36
C ALA A 87 -2.04 -4.87 9.31
N SER A 88 -3.18 -5.48 9.65
CA SER A 88 -3.19 -6.76 10.35
C SER A 88 -2.59 -7.85 9.46
N LYS A 89 -1.82 -8.76 10.04
CA LYS A 89 -1.39 -9.97 9.33
C LYS A 89 -2.62 -10.80 8.94
N CYS A 90 -2.55 -11.44 7.79
CA CYS A 90 -3.49 -12.51 7.48
C CYS A 90 -3.40 -13.57 8.59
N PRO A 91 -4.53 -14.12 9.06
CA PRO A 91 -4.49 -15.27 9.95
C PRO A 91 -3.78 -16.43 9.24
N ASP A 92 -2.96 -17.17 9.98
CA ASP A 92 -2.31 -18.38 9.45
C ASP A 92 -3.38 -19.39 9.03
N ASP A 93 -3.10 -20.17 7.98
CA ASP A 93 -4.06 -21.13 7.40
C ASP A 93 -4.63 -22.11 8.44
N ASP A 94 -3.88 -22.42 9.50
CA ASP A 94 -4.32 -23.26 10.62
C ASP A 94 -5.46 -22.61 11.44
N ALA A 95 -5.44 -21.29 11.62
CA ALA A 95 -6.50 -20.55 12.30
C ALA A 95 -7.79 -20.50 11.44
N VAL A 96 -7.65 -20.40 10.11
CA VAL A 96 -8.77 -20.44 9.17
C VAL A 96 -9.38 -21.84 9.09
N ARG A 97 -8.56 -22.90 9.14
CA ARG A 97 -9.03 -24.30 9.21
C ARG A 97 -9.75 -24.60 10.52
N ALA A 98 -9.23 -24.14 11.66
CA ALA A 98 -9.85 -24.33 12.97
C ALA A 98 -11.20 -23.61 13.12
N ALA A 99 -11.39 -22.49 12.41
CA ALA A 99 -12.64 -21.71 12.43
C ALA A 99 -13.73 -22.21 11.46
N ARG A 100 -13.42 -23.16 10.56
CA ARG A 100 -14.44 -23.74 9.67
C ARG A 100 -15.25 -24.80 10.44
N PRO A 101 -16.58 -24.65 10.58
CA PRO A 101 -17.39 -25.74 11.12
C PRO A 101 -17.24 -26.95 10.20
N VAL A 102 -16.74 -28.05 10.75
CA VAL A 102 -16.72 -29.34 10.06
C VAL A 102 -18.18 -29.70 9.81
N LYS A 103 -18.62 -29.61 8.55
CA LYS A 103 -19.89 -30.23 8.14
C LYS A 103 -19.71 -31.73 8.26
N THR A 104 -20.11 -32.30 9.39
CA THR A 104 -20.41 -33.73 9.49
C THR A 104 -21.69 -33.95 8.69
N GLY A 105 -21.55 -34.47 7.46
CA GLY A 105 -22.69 -34.91 6.66
C GLY A 105 -23.37 -36.14 7.29
N PRO A 106 -24.64 -36.41 6.93
CA PRO A 106 -25.38 -37.58 7.37
C PRO A 106 -24.88 -38.88 6.74
#